data_AF-A0A7E5WKN5-F1
#
_entry.id   AF-A0A7E5WKN5-F1
#
_cell.length_a   1.000
_cell.length_b   1.000
_cell.length_c   1.000
_cell.angle_alpha   90.00
_cell.angle_beta   90.00
_cell.angle_gamma   90.00
#
_symmetry.space_group_name_H-M   'P 1'
#
loop_
_entity.id
_entity.type
_entity.pdbx_description
1 polymer ?
#
loop_
_entity_poly.entity_id
_entity_poly.type
_entity_poly.pdbx_seq_one_letter_code
_entity_poly.pdbx_strand_id
1 'polypeptide(L)'
;MSLVAQAFEASKIVPDVIPTPPKSNIQLTYPSGAIASQGNELTPTQVKEQPTVTFEADPNAYYTLVFTDPDNYDGSEPVYREWHHWLVGNIPGADVTRGEVLSGYIGSGPPEGTGIHRYVYILYKQPGKINFDEKRLTNKSIDGRAAFSTKKFAEKYNLGAPVAGNFYRAQFDDYVPLLYKSLGV
;
A
#
# COMPACT_ATOMS: atom_id res chain seq x y z
N MET A 1 -22.84 0.27 -6.50
CA MET A 1 -21.42 0.55 -6.17
C MET A 1 -21.05 -0.27 -4.94
N SER A 2 -19.91 -0.97 -4.94
CA SER A 2 -19.53 -1.87 -3.83
C SER A 2 -19.18 -1.09 -2.56
N LEU A 3 -19.21 -1.76 -1.39
CA LEU A 3 -18.84 -1.13 -0.11
C LEU A 3 -17.41 -0.59 -0.12
N VAL A 4 -16.48 -1.34 -0.74
CA VAL A 4 -15.09 -0.88 -0.92
C VAL A 4 -15.01 0.40 -1.76
N ALA A 5 -15.79 0.50 -2.84
CA ALA A 5 -15.78 1.68 -3.68
C ALA A 5 -16.29 2.93 -2.95
N GLN A 6 -17.41 2.78 -2.21
CA GLN A 6 -17.95 3.86 -1.38
C GLN A 6 -16.95 4.30 -0.31
N ALA A 7 -16.25 3.36 0.34
CA ALA A 7 -15.26 3.69 1.37
C ALA A 7 -14.04 4.43 0.80
N PHE A 8 -13.57 4.03 -0.38
CA PHE A 8 -12.46 4.70 -1.08
C PHE A 8 -12.80 6.14 -1.49
N GLU A 9 -14.02 6.37 -1.99
CA GLU A 9 -14.51 7.71 -2.33
C GLU A 9 -14.74 8.57 -1.07
N ALA A 10 -15.42 8.02 -0.06
CA ALA A 10 -15.69 8.74 1.19
C ALA A 10 -14.41 9.14 1.95
N SER A 11 -13.35 8.34 1.82
CA SER A 11 -12.04 8.59 2.44
C SER A 11 -11.08 9.37 1.54
N LYS A 12 -11.58 9.89 0.41
CA LYS A 12 -10.83 10.66 -0.60
C LYS A 12 -9.63 9.93 -1.22
N ILE A 13 -9.53 8.61 -1.06
CA ILE A 13 -8.50 7.81 -1.75
C ILE A 13 -8.70 7.92 -3.26
N VAL A 14 -9.97 7.98 -3.68
CA VAL A 14 -10.37 8.57 -4.95
C VAL A 14 -10.76 10.03 -4.68
N PRO A 15 -10.14 11.04 -5.33
CA PRO A 15 -9.15 10.93 -6.40
C PRO A 15 -7.68 11.02 -5.95
N ASP A 16 -7.38 11.16 -4.65
CA ASP A 16 -6.03 11.52 -4.17
C ASP A 16 -4.94 10.53 -4.63
N VAL A 17 -5.23 9.23 -4.66
CA VAL A 17 -4.27 8.15 -4.94
C VAL A 17 -4.54 7.48 -6.29
N ILE A 18 -5.82 7.23 -6.59
CA ILE A 18 -6.25 6.50 -7.79
C ILE A 18 -7.48 7.17 -8.43
N PRO A 19 -7.62 7.10 -9.77
CA PRO A 19 -8.68 7.82 -10.47
C PRO A 19 -10.06 7.18 -10.36
N THR A 20 -10.12 5.87 -10.07
CA THR A 20 -11.37 5.10 -9.99
C THR A 20 -11.30 4.12 -8.84
N PRO A 21 -12.39 3.89 -8.11
CA PRO A 21 -12.38 2.96 -6.98
C PRO A 21 -12.21 1.50 -7.44
N PRO A 22 -11.59 0.63 -6.62
CA PRO A 22 -11.56 -0.80 -6.86
C PRO A 22 -12.96 -1.42 -6.74
N LYS A 23 -13.18 -2.55 -7.43
CA LYS A 23 -14.49 -3.23 -7.43
C LYS A 23 -14.63 -4.21 -6.26
N SER A 24 -13.54 -4.86 -5.88
CA SER A 24 -13.52 -5.92 -4.86
C SER A 24 -12.63 -5.57 -3.66
N ASN A 25 -12.83 -6.28 -2.55
CA ASN A 25 -12.05 -6.09 -1.33
C ASN A 25 -10.79 -6.99 -1.33
N ILE A 26 -9.71 -6.52 -0.71
CA ILE A 26 -8.56 -7.34 -0.31
C ILE A 26 -8.72 -7.68 1.18
N GLN A 27 -8.60 -8.95 1.55
CA GLN A 27 -8.52 -9.34 2.97
C GLN A 27 -7.06 -9.23 3.44
N LEU A 28 -6.86 -8.49 4.53
CA LEU A 28 -5.55 -8.23 5.12
C LEU A 28 -5.58 -8.68 6.57
N THR A 29 -4.83 -9.73 6.88
CA THR A 29 -4.72 -10.28 8.24
C THR A 29 -3.28 -10.16 8.70
N TYR A 30 -3.04 -9.38 9.75
CA TYR A 30 -1.72 -9.18 10.32
C TYR A 30 -1.36 -10.30 11.30
N PRO A 31 -0.07 -10.63 11.47
CA PRO A 31 0.38 -11.60 12.47
C PRO A 31 -0.04 -11.27 13.91
N SER A 32 -0.31 -10.00 14.21
CA SER A 32 -0.86 -9.54 15.49
C SER A 32 -2.32 -9.97 15.74
N GLY A 33 -3.00 -10.51 14.73
CA GLY A 33 -4.45 -10.77 14.73
C GLY A 33 -5.29 -9.59 14.27
N ALA A 34 -4.69 -8.42 14.00
CA ALA A 34 -5.41 -7.27 13.46
C ALA A 34 -5.88 -7.53 12.01
N ILE A 35 -7.03 -6.96 11.66
CA ILE A 35 -7.63 -7.06 10.33
C ILE A 35 -7.95 -5.65 9.83
N ALA A 36 -7.52 -5.31 8.62
CA ALA A 36 -7.90 -4.06 7.98
C ALA A 36 -9.28 -4.19 7.32
N SER A 37 -10.14 -3.20 7.53
CA SER A 37 -11.54 -3.19 7.13
C SER A 37 -11.97 -1.77 6.75
N GLN A 38 -11.63 -1.37 5.53
CA GLN A 38 -12.11 -0.16 4.85
C GLN A 38 -12.07 1.12 5.70
N GLY A 39 -10.95 1.34 6.39
CA GLY A 39 -10.69 2.58 7.13
C GLY A 39 -10.80 2.50 8.64
N ASN A 40 -10.96 1.30 9.21
CA ASN A 40 -10.76 1.13 10.66
C ASN A 40 -9.36 1.57 11.09
N GLU A 41 -9.25 1.94 12.36
CA GLU A 41 -7.96 2.32 12.94
C GLU A 41 -7.21 1.09 13.41
N LEU A 42 -5.94 0.97 12.99
CA LEU A 42 -4.98 -0.01 13.48
C LEU A 42 -3.75 0.76 13.99
N THR A 43 -3.04 0.20 14.97
CA THR A 43 -1.83 0.85 15.49
C THR A 43 -0.59 0.44 14.69
N PRO A 44 0.45 1.29 14.59
CA PRO A 44 1.74 0.91 14.01
C PRO A 44 2.29 -0.40 14.61
N THR A 45 2.14 -0.61 15.92
CA THR A 45 2.52 -1.87 16.59
C THR A 45 1.79 -3.09 16.02
N GLN A 46 0.49 -3.00 15.73
CA GLN A 46 -0.30 -4.10 15.20
C GLN A 46 0.09 -4.46 13.76
N VAL A 47 0.51 -3.47 12.98
CA VAL A 47 0.81 -3.59 11.55
C VAL A 47 2.31 -3.60 11.25
N LYS A 48 3.16 -3.80 12.26
CA LYS A 48 4.62 -3.80 12.10
C LYS A 48 5.15 -4.92 11.21
N GLU A 49 4.47 -6.06 11.19
CA GLU A 49 4.81 -7.22 10.36
C GLU A 49 3.93 -7.25 9.09
N GLN A 50 4.48 -7.82 8.01
CA GLN A 50 3.76 -7.97 6.74
C GLN A 50 2.47 -8.80 6.93
N PRO A 51 1.31 -8.36 6.41
CA PRO A 51 0.08 -9.12 6.51
C PRO A 51 0.04 -10.28 5.51
N THR A 52 -0.80 -11.26 5.79
CA THR A 52 -1.33 -12.17 4.77
C THR A 52 -2.34 -11.41 3.92
N VAL A 53 -2.19 -11.50 2.60
CA VAL A 53 -3.02 -10.81 1.62
C VAL A 53 -3.83 -11.85 0.84
N THR A 54 -5.15 -11.78 0.91
CA THR A 54 -6.05 -12.70 0.21
C THR A 54 -7.02 -11.91 -0.68
N PHE A 55 -7.15 -12.33 -1.94
CA PHE A 55 -8.05 -11.73 -2.92
C PHE A 55 -8.47 -12.77 -3.96
N GLU A 56 -9.59 -12.50 -4.64
CA GLU A 56 -10.02 -13.31 -5.77
C GLU A 56 -9.13 -13.03 -6.99
N ALA A 57 -8.52 -14.08 -7.54
CA ALA A 57 -7.60 -13.98 -8.66
C ALA A 57 -7.92 -15.02 -9.73
N ASP A 58 -7.81 -14.60 -10.99
CA ASP A 58 -7.57 -15.51 -12.11
C ASP A 58 -6.20 -16.21 -11.93
N PRO A 59 -6.17 -17.55 -11.81
CA PRO A 59 -4.95 -18.31 -11.53
C PRO A 59 -3.92 -18.25 -12.68
N ASN A 60 -4.32 -17.86 -13.88
CA ASN A 60 -3.45 -17.76 -15.06
C ASN A 60 -2.93 -16.34 -15.29
N ALA A 61 -3.29 -15.38 -14.43
CA ALA A 61 -2.89 -13.99 -14.55
C ALA A 61 -1.79 -13.61 -13.56
N TYR A 62 -1.19 -12.45 -13.83
CA TYR A 62 -0.24 -11.81 -12.93
C TYR A 62 -0.86 -10.55 -12.31
N TYR A 63 -0.45 -10.22 -11.09
CA TYR A 63 -0.94 -9.05 -10.36
C TYR A 63 0.19 -8.21 -9.80
N THR A 64 -0.11 -6.93 -9.60
CA THR A 64 0.73 -5.99 -8.86
C THR A 64 -0.02 -5.50 -7.64
N LEU A 65 0.61 -5.58 -6.47
CA LEU A 65 0.13 -5.04 -5.21
C LEU A 65 0.94 -3.80 -4.84
N VAL A 66 0.25 -2.69 -4.59
CA VAL A 66 0.80 -1.44 -4.07
C VAL A 66 0.27 -1.21 -2.66
N PHE A 67 1.14 -0.88 -1.71
CA PHE A 67 0.78 -0.40 -0.38
C PHE A 67 1.41 0.98 -0.17
N THR A 68 0.60 2.00 0.06
CA THR A 68 1.03 3.41 0.01
C THR A 68 0.37 4.29 1.07
N ASP A 69 1.06 5.33 1.51
CA ASP A 69 0.60 6.39 2.41
C ASP A 69 0.57 7.73 1.66
N PRO A 70 -0.62 8.29 1.36
CA PRO A 70 -0.76 9.57 0.68
C PRO A 70 -0.70 10.78 1.63
N ASP A 71 -0.55 10.56 2.94
CA ASP A 71 -0.71 11.60 3.97
C ASP A 71 0.62 12.03 4.61
N ASN A 72 1.77 11.50 4.12
CA ASN A 72 3.11 11.77 4.64
C ASN A 72 3.66 13.21 4.42
N TYR A 73 2.86 14.27 4.59
CA TYR A 73 3.37 15.65 4.62
C TYR A 73 2.40 16.71 5.20
N ASP A 74 2.96 17.74 5.84
CA ASP A 74 2.31 18.87 6.52
C ASP A 74 2.75 20.29 6.05
N GLY A 75 3.50 20.42 4.95
CA GLY A 75 3.84 21.72 4.34
C GLY A 75 3.13 22.04 3.01
N SER A 76 3.52 23.15 2.37
CA SER A 76 2.86 23.71 1.17
C SER A 76 3.16 23.03 -0.17
N GLU A 77 4.16 22.16 -0.24
CA GLU A 77 4.57 21.46 -1.47
C GLU A 77 4.46 19.93 -1.26
N PRO A 78 3.85 19.14 -2.16
CA PRO A 78 3.65 17.69 -1.98
C PRO A 78 4.94 16.86 -2.15
N VAL A 79 6.06 17.31 -1.58
CA VAL A 79 7.42 16.79 -1.84
C VAL A 79 7.61 15.32 -1.44
N TYR A 80 6.78 14.81 -0.52
CA TYR A 80 6.95 13.45 0.04
C TYR A 80 5.76 12.51 -0.13
N ARG A 81 4.67 12.96 -0.78
CA ARG A 81 3.50 12.13 -1.06
C ARG A 81 3.60 11.53 -2.47
N GLU A 82 3.23 10.29 -2.68
CA GLU A 82 2.94 9.24 -1.70
C GLU A 82 4.25 8.66 -1.13
N TRP A 83 4.18 8.00 0.03
CA TRP A 83 5.25 7.15 0.53
C TRP A 83 4.84 5.68 0.41
N HIS A 84 5.51 4.91 -0.45
CA HIS A 84 5.09 3.52 -0.69
C HIS A 84 5.74 2.53 0.29
N HIS A 85 4.90 1.87 1.07
CA HIS A 85 5.29 0.94 2.13
C HIS A 85 5.65 -0.46 1.61
N TRP A 86 5.02 -0.90 0.52
CA TRP A 86 5.29 -2.22 -0.06
C TRP A 86 4.87 -2.23 -1.54
N LEU A 87 5.68 -2.86 -2.38
CA LEU A 87 5.41 -2.97 -3.81
C LEU A 87 5.84 -4.35 -4.30
N VAL A 88 4.89 -5.12 -4.82
CA VAL A 88 5.11 -6.47 -5.32
C VAL A 88 4.48 -6.61 -6.69
N GLY A 89 5.29 -6.86 -7.71
CA GLY A 89 4.85 -7.13 -9.07
C GLY A 89 4.83 -8.64 -9.36
N ASN A 90 4.35 -9.02 -10.54
CA ASN A 90 4.43 -10.38 -11.06
C ASN A 90 3.90 -11.47 -10.10
N ILE A 91 2.90 -11.15 -9.27
CA ILE A 91 2.25 -12.11 -8.38
C ILE A 91 1.46 -13.11 -9.24
N PRO A 92 1.82 -14.42 -9.30
CA PRO A 92 1.08 -15.39 -10.09
C PRO A 92 -0.21 -15.81 -9.35
N GLY A 93 -1.37 -15.58 -9.97
CA GLY A 93 -2.66 -15.81 -9.32
C GLY A 93 -2.80 -14.98 -8.04
N ALA A 94 -3.09 -15.65 -6.91
CA ALA A 94 -3.23 -15.00 -5.60
C ALA A 94 -1.99 -15.16 -4.69
N ASP A 95 -0.91 -15.79 -5.18
CA ASP A 95 0.24 -16.14 -4.32
C ASP A 95 1.27 -15.01 -4.25
N VAL A 96 1.02 -14.04 -3.35
CA VAL A 96 1.89 -12.87 -3.14
C VAL A 96 3.32 -13.28 -2.77
N THR A 97 3.53 -14.43 -2.13
CA THR A 97 4.86 -14.91 -1.74
C THR A 97 5.75 -15.29 -2.92
N ARG A 98 5.14 -15.57 -4.07
CA ARG A 98 5.82 -15.86 -5.34
C ARG A 98 5.95 -14.64 -6.25
N GLY A 99 5.47 -13.48 -5.81
CA GLY A 99 5.64 -12.22 -6.52
C GLY A 99 7.08 -11.71 -6.48
N GLU A 100 7.38 -10.79 -7.38
CA GLU A 100 8.62 -10.05 -7.42
C GLU A 100 8.53 -8.83 -6.50
N VAL A 101 9.27 -8.86 -5.39
CA VAL A 101 9.31 -7.74 -4.43
C VAL A 101 10.13 -6.60 -5.01
N LEU A 102 9.47 -5.52 -5.43
CA LEU A 102 10.12 -4.30 -5.92
C LEU A 102 10.52 -3.39 -4.76
N SER A 103 9.72 -3.37 -3.70
CA SER A 103 10.04 -2.62 -2.48
C SER A 103 9.54 -3.41 -1.28
N GLY A 104 10.43 -3.80 -0.38
CA GLY A 104 10.11 -4.64 0.79
C GLY A 104 9.13 -3.98 1.75
N TYR A 105 8.41 -4.78 2.54
CA TYR A 105 7.39 -4.28 3.46
C TYR A 105 8.00 -3.46 4.59
N ILE A 106 7.51 -2.23 4.77
CA ILE A 106 7.73 -1.40 5.95
C ILE A 106 6.35 -1.09 6.56
N GLY A 107 6.18 -1.35 7.85
CA GLY A 107 4.92 -1.09 8.55
C GLY A 107 4.56 0.40 8.61
N SER A 108 3.40 0.71 9.20
CA SER A 108 3.00 2.09 9.45
C SER A 108 4.01 2.79 10.36
N GLY A 109 4.32 4.05 10.06
CA GLY A 109 5.26 4.85 10.82
C GLY A 109 4.94 6.35 10.75
N PRO A 110 3.67 6.76 11.01
CA PRO A 110 3.31 8.17 10.93
C PRO A 110 4.05 8.95 12.04
N PRO A 111 4.66 10.11 11.73
CA PRO A 111 5.38 10.90 12.74
C PRO A 111 4.48 11.37 13.88
N GLU A 112 5.07 11.66 15.03
CA GLU A 112 4.33 12.23 16.16
C GLU A 112 3.78 13.61 15.77
N GLY A 113 2.49 13.85 16.08
CA GLY A 113 1.84 15.14 15.82
C GLY A 113 1.28 15.35 14.40
N THR A 114 1.50 14.44 13.44
CA THR A 114 0.93 14.55 12.08
C THR A 114 -0.51 14.04 11.98
N GLY A 115 -1.02 13.46 13.05
CA GLY A 115 -2.38 12.93 13.13
C GLY A 115 -2.53 11.58 12.44
N ILE A 116 -3.72 11.34 11.88
CA ILE A 116 -4.10 10.05 11.33
C ILE A 116 -3.85 9.97 9.82
N HIS A 117 -3.05 8.99 9.39
CA HIS A 117 -2.70 8.72 8.01
C HIS A 117 -3.55 7.58 7.42
N ARG A 118 -3.76 7.60 6.11
CA ARG A 118 -4.41 6.53 5.34
C ARG A 118 -3.36 5.55 4.82
N TYR A 119 -3.56 4.27 5.08
CA TYR A 119 -2.67 3.20 4.65
C TYR A 119 -3.39 2.32 3.64
N VAL A 120 -3.09 2.52 2.35
CA VAL A 120 -3.92 2.07 1.23
C VAL A 120 -3.27 0.92 0.47
N TYR A 121 -3.96 -0.21 0.38
CA TYR A 121 -3.61 -1.34 -0.48
C TYR A 121 -4.43 -1.31 -1.76
N ILE A 122 -3.74 -1.43 -2.90
CA ILE A 122 -4.33 -1.39 -4.23
C ILE A 122 -3.76 -2.55 -5.05
N LEU A 123 -4.64 -3.35 -5.63
CA LEU A 123 -4.28 -4.47 -6.49
C LEU A 123 -4.68 -4.19 -7.94
N TYR A 124 -3.75 -4.46 -8.85
CA TYR A 124 -3.97 -4.39 -10.29
C TYR A 124 -3.78 -5.76 -10.93
N LYS A 125 -4.62 -6.08 -11.93
CA LYS A 125 -4.36 -7.21 -12.85
C LYS A 125 -3.41 -6.73 -13.94
N GLN A 126 -2.27 -7.39 -14.10
CA GLN A 126 -1.30 -7.05 -15.14
C GLN A 126 -1.76 -7.54 -16.52
N PRO A 127 -1.37 -6.87 -17.61
CA PRO A 127 -1.60 -7.35 -18.98
C PRO A 127 -0.82 -8.65 -19.31
N GLY A 128 0.16 -9.00 -18.48
CA GLY A 128 1.02 -10.17 -18.61
C GLY A 128 2.12 -10.10 -17.55
N LYS A 129 3.15 -10.94 -17.66
CA LYS A 129 4.36 -10.79 -16.83
C LYS A 129 5.12 -9.54 -17.29
N ILE A 130 5.56 -8.71 -16.35
CA ILE A 130 6.18 -7.40 -16.60
C ILE A 130 7.67 -7.47 -16.23
N ASN A 131 8.52 -6.77 -16.97
CA ASN A 131 9.90 -6.53 -16.56
C ASN A 131 9.98 -5.15 -15.89
N PHE A 132 10.01 -5.12 -14.56
CA PHE A 132 10.04 -3.86 -13.79
C PHE A 132 11.45 -3.28 -13.73
N ASP A 133 11.64 -2.09 -14.28
CA ASP A 133 12.87 -1.29 -14.22
C ASP A 133 13.02 -0.47 -12.93
N GLU A 134 12.06 -0.56 -12.00
CA GLU A 134 12.17 0.09 -10.69
C GLU A 134 13.40 -0.38 -9.91
N LYS A 135 13.91 0.43 -8.99
CA LYS A 135 14.94 -0.03 -8.06
C LYS A 135 14.35 -1.02 -7.07
N ARG A 136 15.12 -2.06 -6.72
CA ARG A 136 14.73 -2.99 -5.65
C ARG A 136 15.08 -2.36 -4.30
N LEU A 137 14.06 -1.99 -3.54
CA LEU A 137 14.21 -1.35 -2.23
C LEU A 137 14.05 -2.37 -1.10
N THR A 138 14.94 -2.32 -0.10
CA THR A 138 14.87 -3.19 1.08
C THR A 138 13.86 -2.64 2.09
N ASN A 139 13.61 -3.40 3.17
CA ASN A 139 12.86 -2.93 4.33
C ASN A 139 13.74 -2.34 5.45
N LYS A 140 14.96 -1.88 5.10
CA LYS A 140 15.97 -1.37 6.03
C LYS A 140 16.41 0.06 5.76
N SER A 141 15.77 0.74 4.80
CA SER A 141 16.04 2.14 4.47
C SER A 141 14.75 2.81 3.98
N ILE A 142 14.68 4.13 4.19
CA ILE A 142 13.63 5.00 3.66
C ILE A 142 13.91 5.48 2.23
N ASP A 143 15.11 5.21 1.70
CA ASP A 143 15.56 5.76 0.42
C ASP A 143 14.68 5.28 -0.74
N GLY A 144 14.28 6.24 -1.59
CA GLY A 144 13.49 5.98 -2.79
C GLY A 144 12.02 5.66 -2.53
N ARG A 145 11.53 5.84 -1.28
CA ARG A 145 10.13 5.57 -0.90
C ARG A 145 9.19 6.75 -1.04
N ALA A 146 9.72 7.96 -0.87
CA ALA A 146 8.96 9.20 -0.95
C ALA A 146 8.72 9.62 -2.42
N ALA A 147 7.74 10.51 -2.62
CA ALA A 147 7.34 11.05 -3.92
C ALA A 147 6.92 9.96 -4.93
N PHE A 148 6.45 8.83 -4.42
CA PHE A 148 5.84 7.79 -5.24
C PHE A 148 4.49 8.28 -5.77
N SER A 149 4.08 7.76 -6.91
CA SER A 149 2.73 8.00 -7.43
C SER A 149 2.16 6.70 -7.95
N THR A 150 1.16 6.18 -7.24
CA THR A 150 0.47 4.95 -7.62
C THR A 150 -0.14 5.10 -9.01
N LYS A 151 -0.70 6.28 -9.32
CA LYS A 151 -1.23 6.60 -10.65
C LYS A 151 -0.17 6.52 -11.74
N LYS A 152 0.96 7.21 -11.59
CA LYS A 152 2.03 7.20 -12.61
C LYS A 152 2.63 5.80 -12.78
N PHE A 153 2.76 5.04 -11.69
CA PHE A 153 3.24 3.66 -11.75
C PHE A 153 2.27 2.77 -12.55
N ALA A 154 0.97 2.87 -12.29
CA ALA A 154 -0.04 2.13 -13.04
C ALA A 154 -0.07 2.50 -14.53
N GLU A 155 0.09 3.78 -14.86
CA GLU A 155 0.19 4.28 -16.24
C GLU A 155 1.46 3.76 -16.94
N LYS A 156 2.64 3.85 -16.29
CA LYS A 156 3.94 3.39 -16.82
C LYS A 156 3.89 1.93 -17.28
N TYR A 157 3.22 1.07 -16.52
CA TYR A 157 3.17 -0.37 -16.76
C TYR A 157 1.85 -0.86 -17.36
N ASN A 158 0.98 0.06 -17.80
CA ASN A 158 -0.33 -0.26 -18.39
C ASN A 158 -1.16 -1.23 -17.54
N LEU A 159 -1.24 -0.96 -16.23
CA LEU A 159 -1.94 -1.80 -15.26
C LEU A 159 -3.48 -1.64 -15.30
N GLY A 160 -3.97 -0.62 -16.00
CA GLY A 160 -5.40 -0.34 -16.12
C GLY A 160 -6.03 0.10 -14.79
N ALA A 161 -7.30 -0.23 -14.60
CA ALA A 161 -8.04 0.12 -13.39
C ALA A 161 -7.73 -0.85 -12.23
N PRO A 162 -7.74 -0.37 -10.96
CA PRO A 162 -7.55 -1.24 -9.81
C PRO A 162 -8.70 -2.25 -9.71
N VAL A 163 -8.35 -3.52 -9.46
CA VAL A 163 -9.32 -4.63 -9.40
C VAL A 163 -9.82 -4.89 -7.99
N ALA A 164 -8.94 -4.71 -7.00
CA ALA A 164 -9.27 -4.83 -5.59
C ALA A 164 -8.50 -3.82 -4.74
N GLY A 165 -9.03 -3.50 -3.57
CA GLY A 165 -8.34 -2.66 -2.60
C GLY A 165 -8.88 -2.83 -1.20
N ASN A 166 -8.12 -2.33 -0.23
CA ASN A 166 -8.54 -2.16 1.15
C ASN A 166 -7.63 -1.09 1.78
N PHE A 167 -8.02 -0.55 2.92
CA PHE A 167 -7.18 0.41 3.65
C PHE A 167 -7.53 0.37 5.13
N TYR A 168 -6.61 0.87 5.93
CA TYR A 168 -6.83 1.21 7.34
C TYR A 168 -6.27 2.61 7.59
N ARG A 169 -6.41 3.07 8.82
CA ARG A 169 -5.85 4.34 9.27
C ARG A 169 -4.97 4.09 10.47
N ALA A 170 -3.88 4.82 10.59
CA ALA A 170 -3.01 4.75 11.76
C ALA A 170 -2.44 6.12 12.09
N GLN A 171 -2.18 6.32 13.37
CA GLN A 171 -1.48 7.48 13.90
C GLN A 171 -0.34 6.98 14.79
N PHE A 172 0.48 7.91 15.26
CA PHE A 172 1.66 7.61 16.07
C PHE A 172 1.37 6.67 17.25
N ASP A 173 2.29 5.75 17.51
CA ASP A 173 2.40 4.99 18.77
C ASP A 173 3.88 4.76 19.13
N ASP A 174 4.13 4.14 20.27
CA ASP A 174 5.48 3.94 20.82
C ASP A 174 6.38 3.00 19.99
N TYR A 175 5.85 2.32 18.96
CA TYR A 175 6.66 1.52 18.04
C TYR A 175 7.34 2.38 16.97
N VAL A 176 6.77 3.54 16.60
CA VAL A 176 7.30 4.39 15.52
C VAL A 176 8.77 4.79 15.73
N PRO A 177 9.22 5.21 16.92
CA PRO A 177 10.66 5.49 17.15
C PRO A 177 11.56 4.27 16.97
N LEU A 178 11.06 3.06 17.30
CA LEU A 178 11.81 1.81 17.11
C LEU A 178 11.91 1.46 15.61
N LEU A 179 10.84 1.72 14.86
CA LEU A 179 10.84 1.57 13.41
C LEU A 179 11.88 2.49 12.77
N TYR A 180 11.88 3.78 13.11
CA TYR A 180 12.84 4.77 12.57
C TYR A 180 14.29 4.36 12.83
N LYS A 181 14.59 3.99 14.07
CA LYS A 181 15.91 3.44 14.43
C LYS A 181 16.31 2.24 13.57
N SER A 182 15.36 1.36 13.26
CA SER A 182 15.61 0.18 12.40
C SER A 182 15.82 0.51 10.92
N LEU A 183 15.36 1.68 10.48
CA LEU A 183 15.52 2.24 9.14
C LEU A 183 16.72 3.19 9.03
N GLY A 184 17.45 3.41 10.14
CA GLY A 184 18.64 4.26 10.20
C GLY A 184 18.34 5.76 10.26
N VAL A 185 17.15 6.15 10.73
CA VAL A 185 16.71 7.55 10.88
C VAL A 185 16.26 7.86 12.30
#